data_AF-A0A2I0KLW4-F1
#
_entry.id   AF-A0A2I0KLW4-F1
#
_cell.length_a   1.000
_cell.length_b   1.000
_cell.length_c   1.000
_cell.angle_alpha   90.00
_cell.angle_beta   90.00
_cell.angle_gamma   90.00
#
_symmetry.space_group_name_H-M   'P 1'
#
loop_
_entity.id
_entity.type
_entity.pdbx_description
1 polymer ?
#
loop_
_entity_poly.entity_id
_entity_poly.type
_entity_poly.pdbx_seq_one_letter_code
_entity_poly.pdbx_strand_id
1 'polypeptide(L)'
;MFLGPINVRATRKDVQLKVKEEYNSYRDRTALLFLLFPAVLLVLRSWIWKGCMPAFPVQLYQAWLLFLYTGLALRENILRVNGSDIRPWWIYHHYSAMIMALVSLTWEIKGPHCARKQRGVQLFLEWAMMQGVAMLLQNRYQRQRLYTRIALGKAKRMDVVWGETAGVAGQLWLLCPILFILQGFEAYVGLSLLKTAFVGVASEWQVVFCGMILVFMAVGNFVNTVKTLMTKSRFKAKMKRTKSKAEMD
;
A
#
# COMPACT_ATOMS: atom_id res chain seq x y z
N MET A 1 -10.39 -12.76 -12.83
CA MET A 1 -9.18 -13.62 -12.92
C MET A 1 -8.00 -12.91 -12.26
N PHE A 2 -7.23 -13.59 -11.39
CA PHE A 2 -6.12 -12.99 -10.64
C PHE A 2 -5.00 -12.45 -11.53
N LEU A 3 -4.75 -13.06 -12.70
CA LEU A 3 -3.71 -12.61 -13.63
C LEU A 3 -4.30 -11.80 -14.79
N GLY A 4 -5.49 -12.17 -15.29
CA GLY A 4 -6.00 -11.61 -16.55
C GLY A 4 -5.29 -12.26 -17.75
N PRO A 5 -5.37 -11.69 -18.96
CA PRO A 5 -4.82 -12.28 -20.18
C PRO A 5 -3.31 -12.02 -20.32
N ILE A 6 -2.51 -12.44 -19.33
CA ILE A 6 -1.06 -12.19 -19.27
C ILE A 6 -0.26 -13.49 -19.17
N ASN A 7 0.88 -13.51 -19.87
CA ASN A 7 1.87 -14.58 -19.78
C ASN A 7 2.83 -14.31 -18.62
N VAL A 8 3.25 -15.37 -17.91
CA VAL A 8 4.21 -15.28 -16.80
C VAL A 8 5.60 -14.85 -17.30
N ARG A 9 6.01 -15.34 -18.48
CA ARG A 9 7.25 -14.95 -19.15
C ARG A 9 6.92 -14.16 -20.41
N ALA A 10 7.37 -12.90 -20.45
CA ALA A 10 7.22 -11.99 -21.56
C ALA A 10 8.60 -11.76 -22.19
N THR A 11 8.95 -12.59 -23.16
CA THR A 11 10.24 -12.49 -23.89
C THR A 11 10.21 -11.39 -24.95
N ARG A 12 9.06 -11.16 -25.58
CA ARG A 12 8.88 -10.11 -26.58
C ARG A 12 8.51 -8.77 -25.95
N LYS A 13 9.00 -7.67 -26.55
CA LYS A 13 8.82 -6.30 -26.05
C LYS A 13 7.36 -5.84 -26.01
N ASP A 14 6.53 -6.28 -26.95
CA ASP A 14 5.08 -6.02 -27.01
C ASP A 14 4.35 -6.68 -25.84
N VAL A 15 4.69 -7.94 -25.54
CA VAL A 15 4.08 -8.68 -24.41
C VAL A 15 4.48 -8.06 -23.08
N GLN A 16 5.73 -7.62 -22.94
CA GLN A 16 6.23 -6.93 -21.75
C GLN A 16 5.45 -5.63 -21.46
N LEU A 17 5.19 -4.84 -22.49
CA LEU A 17 4.35 -3.64 -22.38
C LEU A 17 2.94 -3.98 -21.95
N LYS A 18 2.32 -4.97 -22.59
CA LYS A 18 0.96 -5.40 -22.24
C LYS A 18 0.85 -5.85 -20.78
N VAL A 19 1.82 -6.60 -20.28
CA VAL A 19 1.88 -7.00 -18.85
C VAL A 19 1.92 -5.77 -17.94
N LYS A 20 2.73 -4.77 -18.28
CA LYS A 20 2.85 -3.53 -17.51
C LYS A 20 1.57 -2.68 -17.57
N GLU A 21 0.93 -2.60 -18.72
CA GLU A 21 -0.35 -1.89 -18.91
C GLU A 21 -1.47 -2.55 -18.10
N GLU A 22 -1.57 -3.88 -18.15
CA GLU A 22 -2.53 -4.65 -17.34
C GLU A 22 -2.30 -4.43 -15.83
N TYR A 23 -1.04 -4.39 -15.38
CA TYR A 23 -0.74 -4.04 -13.98
C TYR A 23 -1.20 -2.63 -13.61
N ASN A 24 -0.89 -1.63 -14.45
CA ASN A 24 -1.24 -0.24 -14.18
C ASN A 24 -2.76 -0.04 -14.18
N SER A 25 -3.46 -0.61 -15.17
CA SER A 25 -4.92 -0.60 -15.27
C SER A 25 -5.57 -1.26 -14.05
N TYR A 26 -5.07 -2.44 -13.66
CA TYR A 26 -5.53 -3.12 -12.46
C TYR A 26 -5.37 -2.24 -11.22
N ARG A 27 -4.19 -1.64 -11.03
CA ARG A 27 -3.85 -0.79 -9.88
C ARG A 27 -4.68 0.50 -9.82
N ASP A 28 -5.07 1.08 -10.95
CA ASP A 28 -5.93 2.27 -10.97
C ASP A 28 -7.36 1.94 -10.58
N ARG A 29 -7.92 0.88 -11.18
CA ARG A 29 -9.28 0.42 -10.86
C ARG A 29 -9.39 0.02 -9.39
N THR A 30 -8.38 -0.67 -8.85
CA THR A 30 -8.41 -1.12 -7.46
C THR A 30 -8.10 -0.02 -6.47
N ALA A 31 -7.28 0.99 -6.80
CA ALA A 31 -7.06 2.14 -5.93
C ALA A 31 -8.35 2.94 -5.68
N LEU A 32 -9.20 3.10 -6.70
CA LEU A 32 -10.50 3.74 -6.55
C LEU A 32 -11.39 2.94 -5.60
N LEU A 33 -11.50 1.63 -5.79
CA LEU A 33 -12.27 0.76 -4.91
C LEU A 33 -11.70 0.73 -3.48
N PHE A 34 -10.38 0.79 -3.32
CA PHE A 34 -9.70 0.82 -2.02
C PHE A 34 -10.09 2.05 -1.20
N LEU A 35 -10.39 3.17 -1.86
CA LEU A 35 -10.90 4.39 -1.23
C LEU A 35 -12.41 4.31 -0.97
N LEU A 36 -13.19 3.94 -1.99
CA LEU A 36 -14.65 4.01 -1.94
C LEU A 36 -15.27 2.99 -0.98
N PHE A 37 -14.76 1.76 -0.95
CA PHE A 37 -15.32 0.69 -0.14
C PHE A 37 -15.27 1.03 1.37
N PRO A 38 -14.12 1.37 1.99
CA PRO A 38 -14.10 1.76 3.39
C PRO A 38 -14.89 3.05 3.66
N ALA A 39 -14.92 4.01 2.73
CA ALA A 39 -15.72 5.22 2.86
C ALA A 39 -17.22 4.89 2.97
N VAL A 40 -17.73 4.02 2.10
CA VAL A 40 -19.13 3.54 2.15
C VAL A 40 -19.40 2.84 3.47
N LEU A 41 -18.51 1.96 3.94
CA LEU A 41 -18.69 1.28 5.24
C LEU A 41 -18.76 2.26 6.42
N LEU A 42 -17.93 3.30 6.42
CA LEU A 42 -17.92 4.33 7.48
C LEU A 42 -19.17 5.22 7.45
N VAL A 43 -19.66 5.57 6.25
CA VAL A 43 -20.93 6.29 6.09
C VAL A 43 -22.11 5.43 6.56
N LEU A 44 -22.18 4.16 6.12
CA LEU A 44 -23.24 3.24 6.55
C LEU A 44 -23.21 2.99 8.06
N ARG A 45 -22.01 2.87 8.66
CA ARG A 45 -21.83 2.78 10.11
C ARG A 45 -22.45 3.95 10.85
N SER A 46 -22.25 5.17 10.36
CA SER A 46 -22.71 6.40 11.03
C SER A 46 -24.20 6.69 10.77
N TRP A 47 -24.69 6.44 9.55
CA TRP A 47 -26.05 6.85 9.15
C TRP A 47 -27.10 5.75 9.33
N ILE A 48 -26.73 4.48 9.14
CA ILE A 48 -27.70 3.36 9.12
C ILE A 48 -27.52 2.47 10.34
N TRP A 49 -26.28 2.08 10.65
CA TRP A 49 -26.02 1.05 11.65
C TRP A 49 -25.75 1.56 13.06
N LYS A 50 -26.08 2.83 13.35
CA LYS A 50 -25.99 3.45 14.69
C LYS A 50 -24.67 3.16 15.42
N GLY A 51 -23.55 3.13 14.68
CA GLY A 51 -22.22 2.87 15.23
C GLY A 51 -21.80 1.40 15.35
N CYS A 52 -22.55 0.44 14.81
CA CYS A 52 -22.20 -0.99 14.86
C CYS A 52 -22.27 -1.65 13.48
N MET A 53 -21.10 -1.97 12.90
CA MET A 53 -21.02 -2.58 11.57
C MET A 53 -21.48 -4.04 11.61
N PRO A 54 -22.37 -4.46 10.70
CA PRO A 54 -22.69 -5.88 10.52
C PRO A 54 -21.45 -6.65 10.04
N ALA A 55 -21.37 -7.93 10.40
CA ALA A 55 -20.25 -8.79 10.02
C ALA A 55 -20.10 -8.93 8.50
N PHE A 56 -21.20 -9.15 7.79
CA PHE A 56 -21.19 -9.47 6.37
C PHE A 56 -20.54 -8.38 5.48
N PRO A 57 -20.89 -7.08 5.58
CA PRO A 57 -20.21 -6.02 4.81
C PRO A 57 -18.71 -5.91 5.11
N VAL A 58 -18.30 -6.09 6.37
CA VAL A 58 -16.89 -6.06 6.76
C VAL A 58 -16.14 -7.28 6.20
N GLN A 59 -16.73 -8.47 6.27
CA GLN A 59 -16.16 -9.68 5.69
C GLN A 59 -16.05 -9.59 4.17
N LEU A 60 -17.04 -8.99 3.48
CA LEU A 60 -16.97 -8.74 2.04
C LEU A 60 -15.80 -7.82 1.68
N TYR A 61 -15.56 -6.79 2.49
CA TYR A 61 -14.40 -5.91 2.31
C TYR A 61 -13.09 -6.66 2.55
N GLN A 62 -12.99 -7.49 3.59
CA GLN A 62 -11.80 -8.32 3.85
C GLN A 62 -11.55 -9.34 2.73
N ALA A 63 -12.60 -9.97 2.20
CA ALA A 63 -12.49 -10.89 1.06
C ALA A 63 -12.00 -10.15 -0.20
N TRP A 64 -12.48 -8.92 -0.40
CA TRP A 64 -12.00 -8.07 -1.48
C TRP A 64 -10.54 -7.65 -1.30
N LEU A 65 -10.10 -7.30 -0.08
CA LEU A 65 -8.69 -7.02 0.23
C LEU A 65 -7.81 -8.24 -0.02
N LEU A 66 -8.25 -9.44 0.39
CA LEU A 66 -7.55 -10.69 0.12
C LEU A 66 -7.37 -10.89 -1.40
N PHE A 67 -8.44 -10.68 -2.18
CA PHE A 67 -8.38 -10.76 -3.63
C PHE A 67 -7.42 -9.72 -4.23
N LEU A 68 -7.47 -8.48 -3.74
CA LEU A 68 -6.62 -7.38 -4.18
C LEU A 68 -5.13 -7.70 -3.95
N TYR A 69 -4.75 -8.01 -2.71
CA TYR A 69 -3.35 -8.20 -2.36
C TYR A 69 -2.75 -9.45 -3.00
N THR A 70 -3.54 -10.51 -3.15
CA THR A 70 -3.15 -11.67 -3.96
C THR A 70 -2.87 -11.27 -5.41
N GLY A 71 -3.77 -10.47 -6.03
CA GLY A 71 -3.61 -9.99 -7.39
C GLY A 71 -2.41 -9.06 -7.58
N LEU A 72 -2.10 -8.20 -6.61
CA LEU A 72 -0.92 -7.33 -6.62
C LEU A 72 0.37 -8.15 -6.47
N ALA A 73 0.44 -9.05 -5.48
CA ALA A 73 1.61 -9.89 -5.24
C ALA A 73 1.97 -10.72 -6.49
N LEU A 74 0.98 -11.35 -7.13
CA LEU A 74 1.21 -12.14 -8.35
C LEU A 74 1.71 -11.28 -9.51
N ARG A 75 1.07 -10.14 -9.79
CA ARG A 75 1.47 -9.25 -10.89
C ARG A 75 2.85 -8.64 -10.67
N GLU A 76 3.18 -8.24 -9.46
CA GLU A 76 4.49 -7.65 -9.14
C GLU A 76 5.61 -8.69 -9.23
N ASN A 77 5.36 -9.95 -8.88
CA ASN A 77 6.29 -11.05 -9.14
C ASN A 77 6.51 -11.26 -10.64
N ILE A 78 5.45 -11.25 -11.46
CA ILE A 78 5.57 -11.32 -12.92
C ILE A 78 6.41 -10.16 -13.44
N LEU A 79 6.16 -8.93 -13.00
CA LEU A 79 6.95 -7.75 -13.40
C LEU A 79 8.43 -7.92 -13.01
N ARG A 80 8.72 -8.42 -11.81
CA ARG A 80 10.08 -8.67 -11.33
C ARG A 80 10.82 -9.68 -12.20
N VAL A 81 10.18 -10.82 -12.51
CA VAL A 81 10.76 -11.87 -13.37
C VAL A 81 10.98 -11.36 -14.80
N ASN A 82 10.19 -10.38 -15.25
CA ASN A 82 10.33 -9.76 -16.56
C ASN A 82 11.20 -8.49 -16.57
N GLY A 83 12.01 -8.25 -15.52
CA GLY A 83 13.07 -7.24 -15.51
C GLY A 83 12.71 -5.89 -14.88
N SER A 84 11.59 -5.79 -14.18
CA SER A 84 11.24 -4.61 -13.37
C SER A 84 12.09 -4.53 -12.10
N ASP A 85 12.57 -3.34 -11.73
CA ASP A 85 13.38 -3.13 -10.51
C ASP A 85 12.53 -2.91 -9.23
N ILE A 86 11.35 -3.55 -9.15
CA ILE A 86 10.48 -3.46 -7.97
C ILE A 86 11.25 -3.93 -6.73
N ARG A 87 11.24 -3.10 -5.67
CA ARG A 87 11.88 -3.47 -4.41
C ARG A 87 11.19 -4.69 -3.78
N PRO A 88 11.94 -5.69 -3.28
CA PRO A 88 11.38 -6.88 -2.63
C PRO A 88 10.37 -6.56 -1.53
N TRP A 89 10.61 -5.50 -0.76
CA TRP A 89 9.72 -5.07 0.33
C TRP A 89 8.25 -4.97 -0.09
N TRP A 90 7.95 -4.41 -1.27
CA TRP A 90 6.56 -4.22 -1.70
C TRP A 90 5.85 -5.56 -1.97
N ILE A 91 6.58 -6.54 -2.50
CA ILE A 91 6.07 -7.90 -2.67
C ILE A 91 5.80 -8.54 -1.30
N TYR A 92 6.75 -8.45 -0.36
CA TYR A 92 6.56 -8.97 1.01
C TYR A 92 5.42 -8.26 1.76
N HIS A 93 5.26 -6.95 1.56
CA HIS A 93 4.16 -6.18 2.13
C HIS A 93 2.81 -6.70 1.61
N HIS A 94 2.66 -6.93 0.30
CA HIS A 94 1.42 -7.49 -0.24
C HIS A 94 1.12 -8.89 0.29
N TYR A 95 2.13 -9.75 0.46
CA TYR A 95 1.94 -11.06 1.10
C TYR A 95 1.51 -10.93 2.57
N SER A 96 2.10 -9.98 3.31
CA SER A 96 1.72 -9.72 4.70
C SER A 96 0.27 -9.23 4.80
N ALA A 97 -0.13 -8.31 3.92
CA ALA A 97 -1.50 -7.81 3.85
C ALA A 97 -2.51 -8.89 3.40
N MET A 98 -2.10 -9.80 2.50
CA MET A 98 -2.89 -10.97 2.09
C MET A 98 -3.15 -11.90 3.28
N ILE A 99 -2.11 -12.24 4.06
CA ILE A 99 -2.24 -13.08 5.26
C ILE A 99 -3.11 -12.39 6.31
N MET A 100 -2.92 -11.08 6.52
CA MET A 100 -3.74 -10.30 7.44
C MET A 100 -5.22 -10.29 7.04
N ALA A 101 -5.53 -10.12 5.75
CA ALA A 101 -6.90 -10.16 5.25
C ALA A 101 -7.53 -11.56 5.43
N LEU A 102 -6.76 -12.62 5.19
CA LEU A 102 -7.19 -14.00 5.42
C LEU A 102 -7.52 -14.27 6.91
N VAL A 103 -6.63 -13.86 7.83
CA VAL A 103 -6.89 -14.02 9.27
C VAL A 103 -8.08 -13.17 9.70
N SER A 104 -8.19 -11.94 9.20
CA SER A 104 -9.28 -11.01 9.52
C SER A 104 -10.65 -11.51 9.05
N LEU A 105 -10.73 -12.35 8.01
CA LEU A 105 -11.98 -12.99 7.59
C LEU A 105 -12.56 -13.93 8.66
N THR A 106 -11.69 -14.54 9.46
CA THR A 106 -12.09 -15.45 10.54
C THR A 106 -12.46 -14.72 11.83
N TRP A 107 -12.31 -13.38 11.87
CA TRP A 107 -12.59 -12.61 13.07
C TRP A 107 -14.09 -12.29 13.18
N GLU A 108 -14.73 -12.81 14.22
CA GLU A 108 -16.13 -12.52 14.52
C GLU A 108 -16.28 -11.15 15.21
N ILE A 109 -16.94 -10.21 14.52
CA ILE A 109 -17.14 -8.84 15.01
C ILE A 109 -18.48 -8.63 15.73
N LYS A 110 -19.22 -9.71 16.03
CA LYS A 110 -20.54 -9.67 16.71
C LYS A 110 -20.37 -9.75 18.23
N GLY A 111 -21.20 -9.02 18.98
CA GLY A 111 -21.27 -9.14 20.44
C GLY A 111 -21.84 -7.91 21.14
N PRO A 112 -22.15 -8.00 22.44
CA PRO A 112 -22.56 -6.87 23.25
C PRO A 112 -21.45 -5.79 23.28
N HIS A 113 -21.82 -4.51 23.31
CA HIS A 113 -20.89 -3.36 23.19
C HIS A 113 -20.10 -3.30 21.87
N CYS A 114 -20.78 -3.60 20.75
CA CYS A 114 -20.22 -3.63 19.39
C CYS A 114 -19.41 -2.38 19.01
N ALA A 115 -19.88 -1.17 19.37
CA ALA A 115 -19.17 0.07 19.04
C ALA A 115 -17.74 0.12 19.63
N ARG A 116 -17.56 -0.39 20.86
CA ARG A 116 -16.26 -0.45 21.54
C ARG A 116 -15.36 -1.55 20.98
N LYS A 117 -15.91 -2.75 20.78
CA LYS A 117 -15.15 -3.87 20.16
C LYS A 117 -14.69 -3.55 18.74
N GLN A 118 -15.50 -2.84 17.96
CA GLN A 118 -15.21 -2.52 16.57
C GLN A 118 -14.37 -1.24 16.38
N ARG A 119 -13.86 -0.64 17.46
CA ARG A 119 -13.04 0.57 17.36
C ARG A 119 -11.79 0.36 16.50
N GLY A 120 -11.14 -0.80 16.64
CA GLY A 120 -10.00 -1.16 15.80
C GLY A 120 -10.34 -1.28 14.32
N VAL A 121 -11.48 -1.90 14.00
CA VAL A 121 -12.00 -2.00 12.62
C VAL A 121 -12.28 -0.60 12.05
N GLN A 122 -12.91 0.28 12.84
CA GLN A 122 -13.15 1.66 12.42
C GLN A 122 -11.85 2.39 12.10
N LEU A 123 -10.86 2.34 13.00
CA LEU A 123 -9.57 3.00 12.79
C LEU A 123 -8.83 2.43 11.57
N PHE A 124 -8.93 1.12 11.32
CA PHE A 124 -8.39 0.49 10.12
C PHE A 124 -9.06 1.00 8.83
N LEU A 125 -10.39 1.17 8.82
CA LEU A 125 -11.11 1.71 7.66
C LEU A 125 -10.76 3.19 7.40
N GLU A 126 -10.62 3.99 8.46
CA GLU A 126 -10.16 5.38 8.37
C GLU A 126 -8.75 5.46 7.78
N TRP A 127 -7.83 4.61 8.27
CA TRP A 127 -6.49 4.46 7.72
C TRP A 127 -6.52 4.02 6.25
N ALA A 128 -7.36 3.04 5.90
CA ALA A 128 -7.48 2.53 4.54
C ALA A 128 -7.96 3.60 3.56
N MET A 129 -8.85 4.51 3.97
CA MET A 129 -9.23 5.66 3.15
C MET A 129 -8.03 6.57 2.86
N MET A 130 -7.26 6.93 3.90
CA MET A 130 -6.06 7.75 3.72
C MET A 130 -5.06 7.06 2.79
N GLN A 131 -4.87 5.76 2.95
CA GLN A 131 -4.00 4.94 2.11
C GLN A 131 -4.52 4.93 0.66
N GLY A 132 -5.83 4.83 0.43
CA GLY A 132 -6.46 4.93 -0.89
C GLY A 132 -6.19 6.27 -1.58
N VAL A 133 -6.27 7.40 -0.84
CA VAL A 133 -5.89 8.72 -1.36
C VAL A 133 -4.41 8.73 -1.77
N ALA A 134 -3.52 8.23 -0.91
CA ALA A 134 -2.10 8.16 -1.25
C ALA A 134 -1.83 7.26 -2.47
N MET A 135 -2.53 6.14 -2.62
CA MET A 135 -2.44 5.27 -3.79
C MET A 135 -2.83 6.03 -5.07
N LEU A 136 -3.92 6.80 -5.07
CA LEU A 136 -4.34 7.59 -6.23
C LEU A 136 -3.31 8.67 -6.59
N LEU A 137 -2.79 9.40 -5.59
CA LEU A 137 -1.74 10.41 -5.79
C LEU A 137 -0.46 9.78 -6.35
N GLN A 138 -0.03 8.63 -5.81
CA GLN A 138 1.13 7.90 -6.31
C GLN A 138 0.90 7.42 -7.75
N ASN A 139 -0.25 6.81 -8.04
CA ASN A 139 -0.60 6.30 -9.36
C ASN A 139 -0.60 7.39 -10.42
N ARG A 140 -1.10 8.60 -10.10
CA ARG A 140 -1.12 9.72 -11.04
C ARG A 140 0.27 10.33 -11.19
N TYR A 141 0.82 10.86 -10.10
CA TYR A 141 1.99 11.73 -10.17
C TYR A 141 3.30 10.96 -10.34
N GLN A 142 3.51 9.87 -9.61
CA GLN A 142 4.76 9.13 -9.73
C GLN A 142 4.84 8.36 -11.06
N ARG A 143 3.71 7.93 -11.61
CA ARG A 143 3.67 7.22 -12.89
C ARG A 143 3.99 8.12 -14.06
N GLN A 144 3.40 9.32 -14.10
CA GLN A 144 3.71 10.31 -15.14
C GLN A 144 5.22 10.59 -15.20
N ARG A 145 5.84 10.76 -14.03
CA ARG A 145 7.27 11.00 -13.93
C ARG A 145 8.12 9.80 -14.31
N LEU A 146 7.70 8.60 -13.94
CA LEU A 146 8.37 7.38 -14.36
C LEU A 146 8.37 7.26 -15.90
N TYR A 147 7.25 7.58 -16.56
CA TYR A 147 7.20 7.62 -18.02
C TYR A 147 8.19 8.62 -18.61
N THR A 148 8.29 9.83 -18.07
CA THR A 148 9.33 10.79 -18.49
C THR A 148 10.74 10.23 -18.31
N ARG A 149 11.03 9.56 -17.17
CA ARG A 149 12.35 8.97 -16.94
C ARG A 149 12.67 7.84 -17.91
N ILE A 150 11.69 7.01 -18.27
CA ILE A 150 11.84 5.96 -19.28
C ILE A 150 12.13 6.58 -20.65
N ALA A 151 11.40 7.62 -21.05
CA ALA A 151 11.64 8.34 -22.30
C ALA A 151 13.05 8.97 -22.36
N LEU A 152 13.57 9.43 -21.22
CA LEU A 152 14.92 9.97 -21.09
C LEU A 152 16.01 8.89 -20.91
N GLY A 153 15.67 7.59 -20.95
CA GLY A 153 16.63 6.50 -20.72
C GLY A 153 17.15 6.39 -19.28
N LYS A 154 16.54 7.08 -18.32
CA LYS A 154 16.94 7.13 -16.90
C LYS A 154 16.23 6.09 -16.01
N ALA A 155 15.40 5.22 -16.59
CA ALA A 155 14.68 4.14 -15.94
C ALA A 155 14.40 3.01 -16.96
N LYS A 156 14.23 1.78 -16.49
CA LYS A 156 13.97 0.63 -17.36
C LYS A 156 12.50 0.66 -17.82
N ARG A 157 12.25 0.15 -19.03
CA ARG A 157 10.89 0.11 -19.61
C ARG A 157 9.89 -0.67 -18.76
N MET A 158 10.38 -1.72 -18.08
CA MET A 158 9.57 -2.57 -17.20
C MET A 158 9.41 -2.02 -15.78
N ASP A 159 10.07 -0.93 -15.43
CA ASP A 159 9.90 -0.31 -14.12
C ASP A 159 8.47 0.21 -13.97
N VAL A 160 7.90 0.05 -12.79
CA VAL A 160 6.59 0.55 -12.39
C VAL A 160 6.75 1.48 -11.19
N VAL A 161 5.67 2.11 -10.76
CA VAL A 161 5.73 2.96 -9.57
C VAL A 161 5.80 2.07 -8.33
N TRP A 162 6.90 2.14 -7.58
CA TRP A 162 6.99 1.55 -6.24
C TRP A 162 7.60 2.57 -5.27
N GLY A 163 6.82 3.04 -4.30
CA GLY A 163 7.24 4.05 -3.33
C GLY A 163 7.77 5.36 -3.93
N GLU A 164 8.45 6.17 -3.11
CA GLU A 164 8.92 7.55 -3.40
C GLU A 164 9.99 7.71 -4.52
N THR A 165 10.24 6.67 -5.31
CA THR A 165 11.41 6.56 -6.20
C THR A 165 11.41 7.52 -7.40
N ALA A 166 10.29 8.19 -7.69
CA ALA A 166 10.16 9.05 -8.87
C ALA A 166 10.07 10.56 -8.60
N GLY A 167 9.80 11.03 -7.37
CA GLY A 167 9.37 12.42 -7.14
C GLY A 167 10.41 13.52 -7.40
N VAL A 168 9.99 14.67 -7.94
CA VAL A 168 10.75 15.95 -7.94
C VAL A 168 10.77 16.54 -6.51
N ALA A 169 11.59 17.54 -6.23
CA ALA A 169 11.66 18.18 -4.91
C ALA A 169 10.27 18.57 -4.35
N GLY A 170 9.41 19.22 -5.14
CA GLY A 170 8.06 19.61 -4.71
C GLY A 170 7.09 18.44 -4.49
N GLN A 171 7.11 17.43 -5.37
CA GLN A 171 6.26 16.24 -5.21
C GLN A 171 6.66 15.40 -4.00
N LEU A 172 7.96 15.32 -3.70
CA LEU A 172 8.44 14.67 -2.50
C LEU A 172 7.97 15.44 -1.24
N TRP A 173 7.94 16.76 -1.30
CA TRP A 173 7.46 17.60 -0.20
C TRP A 173 5.98 17.37 0.12
N LEU A 174 5.15 17.08 -0.89
CA LEU A 174 3.73 16.71 -0.68
C LEU A 174 3.56 15.26 -0.23
N LEU A 175 4.21 14.31 -0.91
CA LEU A 175 3.95 12.89 -0.71
C LEU A 175 4.60 12.35 0.57
N CYS A 176 5.77 12.85 0.94
CA CYS A 176 6.55 12.33 2.06
C CYS A 176 5.85 12.53 3.42
N PRO A 177 5.30 13.72 3.75
CA PRO A 177 4.49 13.89 4.96
C PRO A 177 3.29 12.96 5.01
N ILE A 178 2.58 12.80 3.89
CA ILE A 178 1.42 11.90 3.78
C ILE A 178 1.84 10.46 4.11
N LEU A 179 2.99 10.01 3.58
CA LEU A 179 3.48 8.66 3.83
C LEU A 179 3.91 8.43 5.27
N PHE A 180 4.59 9.39 5.90
CA PHE A 180 4.95 9.28 7.32
C PHE A 180 3.71 9.29 8.23
N ILE A 181 2.72 10.14 7.94
CA ILE A 181 1.45 10.15 8.66
C ILE A 181 0.73 8.80 8.50
N LEU A 182 0.69 8.24 7.29
CA LEU A 182 0.09 6.94 7.02
C LEU A 182 0.76 5.81 7.79
N GLN A 183 2.09 5.78 7.83
CA GLN A 183 2.86 4.78 8.55
C GLN A 183 2.68 4.91 10.07
N GLY A 184 2.71 6.16 10.57
CA GLY A 184 2.45 6.44 11.98
C GLY A 184 1.03 6.02 12.38
N PHE A 185 0.04 6.29 11.53
CA PHE A 185 -1.33 5.87 11.79
C PHE A 185 -1.50 4.34 11.68
N GLU A 186 -0.86 3.68 10.70
CA GLU A 186 -0.80 2.22 10.59
C GLU A 186 -0.28 1.58 11.89
N ALA A 187 0.83 2.09 12.42
CA ALA A 187 1.42 1.64 13.68
C ALA A 187 0.47 1.89 14.86
N TYR A 188 -0.18 3.07 14.92
CA TYR A 188 -1.15 3.39 15.95
C TYR A 188 -2.36 2.44 15.94
N VAL A 189 -2.89 2.09 14.76
CA VAL A 189 -3.97 1.10 14.62
C VAL A 189 -3.51 -0.25 15.17
N GLY A 190 -2.32 -0.72 14.76
CA GLY A 190 -1.75 -1.99 15.23
C GLY A 190 -1.55 -2.03 16.75
N LEU A 191 -0.95 -1.00 17.33
CA LEU A 191 -0.77 -0.87 18.78
C LEU A 191 -2.10 -0.77 19.53
N SER A 192 -3.10 -0.11 18.95
CA SER A 192 -4.44 -0.02 19.53
C SER A 192 -5.12 -1.39 19.59
N LEU A 193 -5.01 -2.21 18.54
CA LEU A 193 -5.51 -3.59 18.53
C LEU A 193 -4.83 -4.43 19.61
N LEU A 194 -3.50 -4.36 19.70
CA LEU A 194 -2.74 -5.07 20.74
C LEU A 194 -3.19 -4.65 22.14
N LYS A 195 -3.32 -3.35 22.39
CA LYS A 195 -3.81 -2.83 23.68
C LYS A 195 -5.22 -3.35 24.00
N THR A 196 -6.13 -3.40 23.02
CA THR A 196 -7.48 -3.93 23.24
C THR A 196 -7.50 -5.42 23.57
N ALA A 197 -6.55 -6.20 23.02
CA ALA A 197 -6.38 -7.61 23.35
C ALA A 197 -5.82 -7.79 24.77
N PHE A 198 -4.82 -6.99 25.16
CA PHE A 198 -4.23 -7.04 26.51
C PHE A 198 -5.24 -6.67 27.62
N VAL A 199 -6.12 -5.70 27.38
CA VAL A 199 -7.15 -5.27 28.35
C VAL A 199 -8.36 -6.23 28.38
N GLY A 200 -8.38 -7.27 27.53
CA GLY A 200 -9.45 -8.28 27.50
C GLY A 200 -10.75 -7.80 26.85
N VAL A 201 -10.74 -6.67 26.13
CA VAL A 201 -11.93 -6.17 25.40
C VAL A 201 -12.20 -7.01 24.15
N ALA A 202 -11.16 -7.52 23.52
CA ALA A 202 -11.20 -8.38 22.35
C ALA A 202 -10.00 -9.36 22.43
N SER A 203 -10.17 -10.45 23.18
CA SER A 203 -9.11 -11.44 23.47
C SER A 203 -8.90 -12.47 22.36
N GLU A 204 -9.55 -12.28 21.21
CA GLU A 204 -9.45 -13.19 20.08
C GLU A 204 -8.03 -13.10 19.48
N TRP A 205 -7.36 -14.24 19.26
CA TRP A 205 -5.96 -14.28 18.81
C TRP A 205 -5.74 -13.56 17.47
N GLN A 206 -6.79 -13.49 16.63
CA GLN A 206 -6.79 -12.75 15.37
C GLN A 206 -6.46 -11.26 15.59
N VAL A 207 -6.95 -10.67 16.68
CA VAL A 207 -6.70 -9.26 17.03
C VAL A 207 -5.22 -9.04 17.31
N VAL A 208 -4.63 -9.95 18.09
CA VAL A 208 -3.19 -9.91 18.41
C VAL A 208 -2.37 -10.08 17.14
N PHE A 209 -2.70 -11.06 16.31
CA PHE A 209 -1.99 -11.35 15.08
C PHE A 209 -2.06 -10.19 14.07
N CYS A 210 -3.24 -9.65 13.80
CA CYS A 210 -3.42 -8.50 12.91
C CYS A 210 -2.73 -7.25 13.47
N GLY A 211 -2.78 -7.04 14.80
CA GLY A 211 -2.05 -5.96 15.46
C GLY A 211 -0.53 -6.04 15.24
N MET A 212 0.06 -7.23 15.40
CA MET A 212 1.49 -7.46 15.14
C MET A 212 1.85 -7.23 13.67
N ILE A 213 1.05 -7.74 12.72
CA ILE A 213 1.31 -7.55 11.29
C ILE A 213 1.24 -6.06 10.90
N LEU A 214 0.25 -5.30 11.40
CA LEU A 214 0.16 -3.86 11.13
C LEU A 214 1.39 -3.10 11.62
N VAL A 215 1.87 -3.39 12.83
CA VAL A 215 3.10 -2.77 13.34
C VAL A 215 4.31 -3.16 12.49
N PHE A 216 4.44 -4.43 12.11
CA PHE A 216 5.51 -4.90 11.23
C PHE A 216 5.50 -4.18 9.86
N MET A 217 4.34 -4.07 9.23
CA MET A 217 4.19 -3.38 7.95
C MET A 217 4.50 -1.89 8.07
N ALA A 218 4.01 -1.23 9.13
CA ALA A 218 4.30 0.18 9.39
C ALA A 218 5.80 0.45 9.53
N VAL A 219 6.52 -0.38 10.31
CA VAL A 219 7.97 -0.27 10.48
C VAL A 219 8.70 -0.50 9.16
N GLY A 220 8.35 -1.53 8.41
CA GLY A 220 9.03 -1.80 7.14
C GLY A 220 8.75 -0.74 6.06
N ASN A 221 7.53 -0.17 6.04
CA ASN A 221 7.17 0.97 5.20
C ASN A 221 8.01 2.21 5.57
N PHE A 222 8.15 2.48 6.87
CA PHE A 222 8.99 3.57 7.38
C PHE A 222 10.46 3.40 6.98
N VAL A 223 11.04 2.23 7.24
CA VAL A 223 12.43 1.92 6.87
C VAL A 223 12.66 2.09 5.36
N ASN A 224 11.73 1.65 4.51
CA ASN A 224 11.86 1.79 3.06
C ASN A 224 11.72 3.23 2.57
N THR A 225 10.88 4.03 3.22
CA THR A 225 10.71 5.47 2.96
C THR A 225 12.02 6.19 3.29
N VAL A 226 12.53 6.02 4.52
CA VAL A 226 13.80 6.59 4.97
C VAL A 226 14.97 6.18 4.07
N LYS A 227 15.10 4.90 3.72
CA LYS A 227 16.13 4.41 2.78
C LYS A 227 16.05 5.12 1.42
N THR A 228 14.86 5.41 0.92
CA THR A 228 14.66 6.13 -0.35
C THR A 228 15.11 7.58 -0.24
N LEU A 229 14.72 8.27 0.82
CA LEU A 229 15.14 9.65 1.09
C LEU A 229 16.65 9.78 1.26
N MET A 230 17.28 8.87 2.03
CA MET A 230 18.72 8.83 2.22
C MET A 230 19.48 8.59 0.91
N THR A 231 18.99 7.67 0.08
CA THR A 231 19.59 7.41 -1.23
C THR A 231 19.56 8.68 -2.08
N LYS A 232 18.41 9.36 -2.11
CA LYS A 232 18.22 10.59 -2.88
C LYS A 232 19.07 11.76 -2.36
N SER A 233 19.19 11.93 -1.04
CA SER A 233 20.02 12.98 -0.44
C SER A 233 21.50 12.76 -0.76
N ARG A 234 21.98 11.51 -0.70
CA ARG A 234 23.35 11.13 -1.10
C ARG A 234 23.63 11.44 -2.57
N PHE A 235 22.71 11.11 -3.49
CA PHE A 235 22.84 11.47 -4.91
C PHE A 235 22.90 12.98 -5.13
N LYS A 236 22.04 13.75 -4.44
CA LYS A 236 22.03 15.22 -4.53
C LYS A 236 23.35 15.81 -4.01
N ALA A 237 23.87 15.30 -2.90
CA ALA A 237 25.15 15.72 -2.33
C ALA A 237 26.31 15.42 -3.29
N LYS A 238 26.33 14.23 -3.90
CA LYS A 238 27.35 13.86 -4.90
C LYS A 238 27.33 14.80 -6.11
N MET A 239 26.15 15.11 -6.67
CA MET A 239 26.05 16.06 -7.79
C MET A 239 26.53 17.46 -7.41
N LYS A 240 26.17 17.96 -6.21
CA LYS A 240 26.62 19.28 -5.74
C LYS A 240 28.15 19.33 -5.63
N ARG A 241 28.78 18.26 -5.12
CA ARG A 241 30.23 18.14 -5.02
C ARG A 241 30.91 18.11 -6.40
N THR A 242 30.36 17.38 -7.37
CA THR A 242 30.91 17.34 -8.74
C THR A 242 30.79 18.69 -9.43
N LYS A 243 29.66 19.38 -9.28
CA LYS A 243 29.46 20.73 -9.86
C LYS A 243 30.44 21.75 -9.27
N SER A 244 30.61 21.74 -7.95
CA SER A 244 31.56 22.63 -7.26
C SER A 244 33.01 22.40 -7.68
N LYS A 245 33.39 21.16 -8.04
CA LYS A 245 34.73 20.89 -8.60
C LYS A 245 34.89 21.46 -10.01
N ALA A 246 33.89 21.27 -10.87
CA ALA A 246 33.91 21.78 -12.24
C ALA A 246 33.82 23.32 -12.35
N GLU A 247 33.43 24.02 -11.28
CA GLU A 247 33.45 25.49 -11.20
C GLU A 247 34.78 26.05 -10.66
N MET A 248 35.68 25.19 -10.17
CA MET A 248 37.00 25.55 -9.65
C MET A 248 38.15 25.24 -10.61
N ASP A 249 37.87 24.48 -11.67
CA ASP A 249 38.79 24.14 -12.78
C ASP A 249 38.48 25.05 -13.98
#